data_AF-A0A660NX26-F1
#
_entry.id   AF-A0A660NX26-F1
#
_cell.length_a   1.000
_cell.length_b   1.000
_cell.length_c   1.000
_cell.angle_alpha   90.00
_cell.angle_beta   90.00
_cell.angle_gamma   90.00
#
_symmetry.space_group_name_H-M   'P 1'
#
loop_
_entity.id
_entity.type
_entity.pdbx_description
1 polymer ?
#
loop_
_entity_poly.entity_id
_entity_poly.type
_entity_poly.pdbx_seq_one_letter_code
_entity_poly.pdbx_strand_id
1 'polypeptide(L)'
;MNFTKLMKSLFGDKSTRDMKLIQPYVDKIKAAYPAIKELSNDDLRAKTKEIQQYVQDAGKQQREEIAKLRESIEDTPIDEREDIFNKIDKLE
;
A
#
# COMPACT_ATOMS: atom_id res chain seq x y z
N MET A 1 0.76 -19.25 -44.17
CA MET A 1 0.75 -18.95 -42.72
C MET A 1 1.85 -17.92 -42.47
N ASN A 2 1.55 -16.77 -41.84
CA ASN A 2 2.41 -15.58 -41.86
C ASN A 2 3.45 -15.62 -40.71
N PHE A 3 4.74 -15.42 -41.00
CA PHE A 3 5.86 -15.52 -40.03
C PHE A 3 5.66 -14.64 -38.78
N THR A 4 5.08 -13.45 -38.98
CA THR A 4 4.70 -12.53 -37.90
C THR A 4 3.65 -13.12 -36.94
N LYS A 5 2.73 -13.96 -37.43
CA LYS A 5 1.75 -14.66 -36.57
C LYS A 5 2.42 -15.76 -35.74
N LEU A 6 3.44 -16.44 -36.28
CA LEU A 6 4.22 -17.42 -35.54
C LEU A 6 5.03 -16.75 -34.42
N MET A 7 5.72 -15.65 -34.72
CA MET A 7 6.45 -14.86 -33.72
C MET A 7 5.53 -14.28 -32.64
N LYS A 8 4.36 -13.76 -33.03
CA LYS A 8 3.33 -13.28 -32.09
C LYS A 8 2.76 -14.40 -31.22
N SER A 9 2.64 -15.63 -31.75
CA SER A 9 2.17 -16.79 -31.00
C SER A 9 3.21 -17.31 -30.01
N LEU A 10 4.50 -17.26 -30.38
CA LEU A 10 5.60 -17.75 -29.54
C LEU A 10 5.97 -16.76 -28.43
N PHE A 11 5.99 -15.45 -28.74
CA PHE A 11 6.40 -14.40 -27.79
C PHE A 11 5.23 -13.60 -27.18
N GLY A 12 4.00 -13.83 -27.65
CA GLY A 12 2.82 -13.03 -27.27
C GLY A 12 2.85 -11.62 -27.87
N ASP A 13 1.81 -10.84 -27.59
CA ASP A 13 1.83 -9.40 -27.79
C ASP A 13 1.82 -8.63 -26.47
N LYS A 14 2.05 -7.31 -26.55
CA LYS A 14 2.05 -6.43 -25.39
C LYS A 14 0.77 -6.57 -24.56
N SER A 15 -0.39 -6.59 -25.21
CA SER A 15 -1.69 -6.74 -24.54
C SER A 15 -1.80 -8.05 -23.75
N THR A 16 -1.34 -9.16 -24.34
CA THR A 16 -1.33 -10.47 -23.67
C THR A 16 -0.39 -10.48 -22.46
N ARG A 17 0.77 -9.80 -22.56
CA ARG A 17 1.70 -9.68 -21.42
C ARG A 17 1.13 -8.82 -20.31
N ASP A 18 0.55 -7.66 -20.64
CA ASP A 18 -0.06 -6.75 -19.67
C ASP A 18 -1.24 -7.44 -18.97
N MET A 19 -2.05 -8.19 -19.72
CA MET A 19 -3.14 -8.99 -19.14
C MET A 19 -2.63 -10.04 -18.15
N LYS A 20 -1.54 -10.75 -18.48
CA LYS A 20 -0.92 -11.72 -17.55
C LYS A 20 -0.47 -11.09 -16.23
N LEU A 21 -0.05 -9.83 -16.24
CA LEU A 21 0.35 -9.11 -15.02
C LEU A 21 -0.87 -8.70 -14.17
N ILE A 22 -2.00 -8.39 -14.81
CA ILE A 22 -3.22 -7.93 -14.14
C ILE A 22 -4.07 -9.12 -13.64
N GLN A 23 -4.06 -10.25 -14.36
CA GLN A 23 -4.89 -11.42 -14.07
C GLN A 23 -4.82 -11.90 -12.60
N PRO A 24 -3.64 -11.98 -11.95
CA PRO A 24 -3.56 -12.38 -10.54
C PRO A 24 -4.34 -11.46 -9.60
N TYR A 25 -4.42 -10.16 -9.91
CA TYR A 25 -5.20 -9.20 -9.11
C TYR A 25 -6.69 -9.38 -9.35
N VAL A 26 -7.11 -9.63 -10.59
CA VAL A 26 -8.51 -9.97 -10.92
C VAL A 26 -8.95 -11.21 -10.16
N ASP A 27 -8.11 -12.23 -10.12
CA ASP A 27 -8.41 -13.48 -9.42
C ASP A 27 -8.49 -13.26 -7.90
N LYS A 28 -7.58 -12.46 -7.32
CA LYS A 28 -7.65 -12.04 -5.90
C LYS A 28 -8.94 -11.29 -5.57
N ILE A 29 -9.35 -10.35 -6.43
CA ILE A 29 -10.60 -9.58 -6.23
C ILE A 29 -11.81 -10.52 -6.29
N LYS A 30 -11.86 -11.42 -7.28
CA LYS A 30 -12.93 -12.42 -7.41
C LYS A 30 -12.99 -13.37 -6.21
N ALA A 31 -11.85 -13.74 -5.64
CA ALA A 31 -11.78 -14.58 -4.45
C ALA A 31 -12.28 -13.85 -3.18
N ALA A 32 -12.08 -12.53 -3.07
CA ALA A 32 -12.56 -11.73 -1.95
C ALA A 32 -14.07 -11.40 -2.02
N TYR A 33 -14.63 -11.32 -3.24
CA TYR A 33 -16.00 -10.89 -3.47
C TYR A 33 -17.09 -11.70 -2.73
N PRO A 34 -17.04 -13.05 -2.62
CA PRO A 34 -18.04 -13.82 -1.89
C PRO A 34 -18.24 -13.32 -0.46
N ALA A 35 -17.16 -13.00 0.26
CA ALA A 35 -17.24 -12.48 1.63
C ALA A 35 -17.90 -11.09 1.69
N ILE A 36 -17.69 -10.25 0.67
CA ILE A 36 -18.31 -8.92 0.57
C ILE A 36 -19.79 -9.02 0.22
N LYS A 37 -20.17 -9.98 -0.62
CA LYS A 37 -21.55 -10.15 -1.10
C LYS A 37 -22.53 -10.48 0.03
N GLU A 38 -22.07 -11.19 1.06
CA GLU A 38 -22.88 -11.57 2.22
C GLU A 38 -23.08 -10.43 3.23
N LEU A 39 -22.40 -9.28 3.05
CA LEU A 39 -22.49 -8.16 3.98
C LEU A 39 -23.79 -7.37 3.80
N SER A 40 -24.40 -6.97 4.91
CA SER A 40 -25.49 -5.99 4.89
C SER A 40 -24.99 -4.58 4.58
N ASN A 41 -25.91 -3.64 4.35
CA ASN A 41 -25.53 -2.23 4.16
C ASN A 41 -24.80 -1.64 5.37
N ASP A 42 -25.11 -2.08 6.59
CA ASP A 42 -24.43 -1.59 7.79
C ASP A 42 -23.05 -2.22 7.94
N ASP A 43 -22.90 -3.50 7.60
CA ASP A 43 -21.61 -4.19 7.58
C ASP A 43 -20.68 -3.60 6.50
N LEU A 44 -21.21 -3.23 5.34
CA LEU A 44 -20.45 -2.52 4.30
C LEU A 44 -19.92 -1.17 4.80
N ARG A 45 -20.73 -0.42 5.57
CA ARG A 45 -20.27 0.82 6.21
C ARG A 45 -19.21 0.56 7.27
N ALA A 46 -19.35 -0.51 8.05
CA ALA A 46 -18.34 -0.93 9.01
C ALA A 46 -17.02 -1.29 8.32
N LYS A 47 -17.07 -2.00 7.19
CA LYS A 47 -15.88 -2.35 6.38
C LYS A 47 -15.15 -1.11 5.87
N THR A 48 -15.88 -0.08 5.45
CA THR A 48 -15.27 1.21 5.07
C THR A 48 -14.52 1.86 6.24
N LYS A 49 -15.10 1.84 7.45
CA LYS A 49 -14.42 2.35 8.65
C LYS A 49 -13.17 1.55 9.00
N GLU A 50 -13.23 0.22 8.87
CA GLU A 50 -12.07 -0.66 9.07
C GLU A 50 -10.93 -0.31 8.11
N ILE A 51 -11.23 -0.11 6.82
CA ILE A 51 -10.22 0.28 5.81
C ILE A 51 -9.64 1.66 6.15
N GLN A 52 -10.47 2.61 6.54
CA GLN A 52 -10.00 3.93 6.96
C GLN A 52 -9.05 3.83 8.16
N GLN A 53 -9.42 3.04 9.17
CA GLN A 53 -8.59 2.81 10.34
C GLN A 53 -7.26 2.14 9.97
N TYR A 54 -7.29 1.10 9.13
CA TYR A 54 -6.09 0.42 8.64
C TYR A 54 -5.11 1.39 7.97
N VAL A 55 -5.59 2.29 7.11
CA VAL A 55 -4.73 3.30 6.46
C VAL A 55 -4.16 4.29 7.47
N GLN A 56 -4.97 4.72 8.44
CA GLN A 56 -4.49 5.61 9.51
C GLN A 56 -3.43 4.92 10.37
N ASP A 57 -3.63 3.66 10.70
CA ASP A 57 -2.75 2.86 11.56
C ASP A 57 -1.41 2.54 10.89
N ALA A 58 -1.39 2.39 9.56
CA ALA A 58 -0.16 2.10 8.81
C ALA A 58 0.95 3.15 9.07
N GLY A 59 0.59 4.41 9.30
CA GLY A 59 1.54 5.48 9.64
C GLY A 59 1.67 5.77 11.14
N LYS A 60 0.96 5.04 12.01
CA LYS A 60 0.90 5.36 13.45
C LYS A 60 2.25 5.23 14.13
N GLN A 61 2.99 4.16 13.84
CA GLN A 61 4.31 3.94 14.42
C GLN A 61 5.31 5.05 14.05
N GLN A 62 5.33 5.46 12.78
CA GLN A 62 6.19 6.56 12.32
C GLN A 62 5.82 7.88 13.02
N ARG A 63 4.53 8.20 13.13
CA ARG A 63 4.08 9.41 13.86
C ARG A 63 4.43 9.36 15.34
N GLU A 64 4.30 8.21 15.98
CA GLU A 64 4.70 8.01 17.38
C GLU A 64 6.21 8.16 17.57
N GLU A 65 7.02 7.67 16.63
CA GLU A 65 8.47 7.81 16.66
C GLU A 65 8.88 9.28 16.46
N ILE A 66 8.28 9.98 15.49
CA ILE A 66 8.48 11.42 15.29
C ILE A 66 8.09 12.21 16.54
N ALA A 67 6.94 11.89 17.17
CA ALA A 67 6.50 12.56 18.39
C ALA A 67 7.52 12.38 19.53
N LYS A 68 7.99 11.15 19.76
CA LYS A 68 9.02 10.86 20.77
C LYS A 68 10.34 11.58 20.49
N LEU A 69 10.77 11.60 19.23
CA LEU A 69 11.96 12.35 18.81
C LEU A 69 11.78 13.84 19.09
N ARG A 70 10.63 14.42 18.76
CA ARG A 70 10.32 15.84 19.02
C ARG A 70 10.29 16.17 20.51
N GLU A 71 9.71 15.30 21.35
CA GLU A 71 9.72 15.46 22.81
C GLU A 71 11.15 15.44 23.38
N SER A 72 12.02 14.56 22.86
CA SER A 72 13.41 14.47 23.34
C SER A 72 14.27 15.71 23.02
N ILE A 73 13.85 16.56 22.08
CA ILE A 73 14.62 17.77 21.69
C ILE A 73 14.74 18.76 22.84
N GLU A 74 13.70 18.87 23.69
CA GLU A 74 13.69 19.83 24.80
C GLU A 74 14.82 19.55 25.79
N ASP A 75 15.06 18.27 26.10
CA ASP A 75 16.09 17.81 27.04
C ASP A 75 17.47 17.56 26.39
N THR A 76 17.56 17.61 25.06
CA THR A 76 18.81 17.33 24.33
C THR A 76 19.69 18.60 24.21
N PRO A 77 21.02 18.52 24.47
CA PRO A 77 21.97 19.60 24.21
C PRO A 77 21.90 20.11 22.76
N ILE A 78 22.13 21.42 22.56
CA ILE A 78 21.89 22.08 21.26
C ILE A 78 22.70 21.44 20.13
N ASP A 79 23.93 21.00 20.41
CA ASP A 79 24.86 20.35 19.49
C ASP A 79 24.41 18.94 19.07
N GLU A 80 23.56 18.26 19.85
CA GLU A 80 23.04 16.92 19.53
C GLU A 80 21.65 16.96 18.87
N ARG A 81 21.00 18.12 18.80
CA ARG A 81 19.66 18.27 18.22
C ARG A 81 19.63 18.06 16.71
N GLU A 82 20.71 18.39 16.00
CA GLU A 82 20.79 18.26 14.54
C GLU A 82 20.53 16.81 14.09
N ASP A 83 21.09 15.84 14.81
CA ASP A 83 20.88 14.42 14.52
C ASP A 83 19.44 13.96 14.75
N ILE A 84 18.74 14.57 15.71
CA ILE A 84 17.33 14.29 15.97
C ILE A 84 16.45 14.86 14.86
N PHE A 85 16.72 16.09 14.40
CA PHE A 85 16.02 16.68 13.26
C PHE A 85 16.24 15.87 11.98
N ASN A 86 17.48 15.45 11.72
CA ASN A 86 17.82 14.59 10.57
C ASN A 86 17.10 13.23 10.60
N LYS A 87 16.78 12.70 11.79
CA LYS A 87 15.99 11.47 11.94
C LYS A 87 14.51 11.72 11.68
N ILE A 88 13.96 12.84 12.16
CA ILE A 88 12.57 13.24 11.92
C ILE A 88 12.35 13.43 10.40
N ASP A 89 13.24 14.16 9.72
CA ASP A 89 13.12 14.43 8.28
C ASP A 89 13.17 13.17 7.40
N LYS A 90 13.75 12.07 7.89
CA LYS A 90 13.76 10.77 7.19
C LYS A 90 12.49 9.96 7.41
N LEU A 91 11.76 10.25 8.49
CA LEU A 91 10.54 9.54 8.88
C LEU A 91 9.28 10.25 8.36
N GLU A 92 9.35 11.56 8.09
CA GLU A 92 8.32 12.37 7.43
C GLU A 92 8.31 12.19 5.91
#